data_AF-A0A3D1QCN9-F1
#
_entry.id   AF-A0A3D1QCN9-F1
#
_cell.length_a   1.000
_cell.length_b   1.000
_cell.length_c   1.000
_cell.angle_alpha   90.00
_cell.angle_beta   90.00
_cell.angle_gamma   90.00
#
_symmetry.space_group_name_H-M   'P 1'
#
loop_
_entity.id
_entity.type
_entity.pdbx_description
1 polymer ?
#
loop_
_entity_poly.entity_id
_entity_poly.type
_entity_poly.pdbx_seq_one_letter_code
_entity_poly.pdbx_strand_id
1 'polypeptide(L)' 'MNGMDSIARLLITMGALILLAGLGLLLMSKLGGEGFRIPGDFVIRRGNFTLYFPLATGLILSLILTVLLNLFLRR' A
#
# COMPACT_ATOMS: atom_id res chain seq x y z
N MET A 1 13.85 -21.63 16.27
CA MET A 1 12.88 -21.32 15.21
C MET A 1 12.83 -22.54 14.31
N ASN A 2 11.69 -23.24 14.19
CA ASN A 2 11.64 -24.41 13.33
C ASN A 2 11.83 -23.95 11.87
N GLY A 3 12.62 -24.68 11.07
CA GLY A 3 12.93 -24.26 9.69
C GLY A 3 11.67 -24.00 8.84
N MET A 4 10.60 -24.77 9.09
CA MET A 4 9.29 -24.61 8.46
C MET A 4 8.61 -23.28 8.84
N ASP A 5 8.75 -22.79 10.07
CA ASP A 5 8.16 -21.52 10.50
C ASP A 5 8.77 -20.33 9.75
N SER A 6 10.07 -20.40 9.44
CA SER A 6 10.79 -19.34 8.73
C SER A 6 10.37 -19.29 7.25
N ILE A 7 10.23 -20.46 6.62
CA ILE A 7 9.77 -20.58 5.24
C ILE A 7 8.31 -20.11 5.11
N ALA A 8 7.44 -20.52 6.03
CA ALA A 8 6.03 -20.09 6.04
C ALA A 8 5.90 -18.56 6.16
N ARG A 9 6.67 -17.93 7.07
CA ARG A 9 6.70 -16.47 7.21
C ARG A 9 7.16 -15.80 5.92
N LEU A 10 8.24 -16.28 5.32
CA LEU A 10 8.76 -15.73 4.06
C LEU A 10 7.72 -15.80 2.93
N LEU A 11 7.04 -16.93 2.78
CA LEU A 11 5.96 -17.10 1.79
C LEU A 11 4.80 -16.12 2.02
N ILE A 12 4.34 -15.97 3.26
CA ILE A 12 3.28 -15.02 3.62
C ILE A 12 3.70 -13.58 3.31
N THR A 13 4.95 -13.22 3.61
CA THR A 13 5.46 -11.86 3.36
C THR A 13 5.52 -11.56 1.87
N MET A 14 6.04 -12.50 1.07
CA MET A 14 6.11 -12.35 -0.39
C MET A 14 4.71 -12.29 -1.03
N GLY A 15 3.79 -13.15 -0.60
CA GLY A 15 2.40 -13.11 -1.07
C GLY A 15 1.71 -11.78 -0.78
N ALA A 16 1.92 -11.22 0.41
CA ALA A 16 1.40 -9.90 0.76
C ALA A 16 1.97 -8.81 -0.17
N LEU A 17 3.29 -8.79 -0.41
CA LEU A 17 3.93 -7.82 -1.30
C LEU A 17 3.41 -7.88 -2.73
N ILE A 18 3.22 -9.09 -3.28
CA ILE A 18 2.68 -9.29 -4.62
C ILE A 18 1.24 -8.77 -4.70
N LEU A 19 0.41 -9.07 -3.70
CA LEU A 19 -0.98 -8.62 -3.63
C LEU A 19 -1.07 -7.09 -3.59
N LEU A 20 -0.20 -6.45 -2.82
CA LEU A 20 -0.11 -4.98 -2.72
C LEU A 20 0.35 -4.35 -4.02
N ALA A 21 1.34 -4.93 -4.69
CA ALA A 21 1.79 -4.48 -6.00
C ALA A 21 0.67 -4.60 -7.05
N GLY A 22 -0.07 -5.72 -7.05
CA GLY A 22 -1.23 -5.94 -7.92
C GLY A 22 -2.35 -4.93 -7.68
N LEU A 23 -2.66 -4.61 -6.41
CA LEU A 23 -3.60 -3.55 -6.03
C LEU A 23 -3.14 -2.18 -6.52
N GLY A 24 -1.85 -1.85 -6.38
CA GLY A 24 -1.26 -0.62 -6.89
C GLY A 24 -1.41 -0.49 -8.41
N LEU A 25 -1.13 -1.56 -9.15
CA LEU A 25 -1.29 -1.60 -10.61
C LEU A 25 -2.76 -1.50 -11.04
N LEU A 26 -3.68 -2.15 -10.33
CA LEU A 26 -5.13 -2.04 -10.57
C LEU A 26 -5.63 -0.62 -10.35
N LEU A 27 -5.17 0.03 -9.28
CA LEU A 27 -5.48 1.44 -9.01
C LEU A 27 -4.92 2.31 -10.14
N MET A 28 -3.64 2.14 -10.51
CA MET A 28 -3.00 2.90 -11.58
C MET A 28 -3.72 2.71 -12.94
N SER A 29 -4.15 1.49 -13.25
CA SER A 29 -4.93 1.18 -14.45
C SER A 29 -6.32 1.82 -14.44
N LYS A 30 -6.99 1.86 -13.28
CA LYS A 30 -8.27 2.57 -13.13
C LYS A 30 -8.13 4.10 -13.18
N LEU A 31 -6.94 4.63 -12.92
CA LEU A 31 -6.65 6.07 -12.86
C LEU A 31 -6.16 6.66 -14.18
N GLY A 32 -5.73 5.82 -15.13
CA GLY A 32 -5.13 6.25 -16.41
C GLY A 32 -6.10 6.70 -17.51
N GLY A 33 -7.42 6.75 -17.25
CA GLY A 33 -8.44 7.07 -18.26
C GLY A 33 -8.81 8.56 -18.32
N GLU A 34 -9.51 9.08 -17.30
CA GLU A 34 -10.21 10.37 -17.45
C GLU A 34 -10.32 11.23 -16.17
N GLY A 35 -9.69 10.88 -15.05
CA GLY A 35 -9.87 11.72 -13.87
C GLY A 35 -9.09 11.32 -12.65
N PHE A 36 -8.28 12.25 -12.16
CA PHE A 36 -7.59 12.25 -10.88
C PHE A 36 -8.62 12.28 -9.72
N ARG A 37 -9.35 11.18 -9.51
CA ARG A 37 -10.26 10.98 -8.39
C ARG A 37 -10.14 9.55 -7.90
N ILE A 38 -9.05 9.28 -7.20
CA ILE A 38 -8.99 8.14 -6.30
C ILE A 38 -9.98 8.47 -5.16
N PRO A 39 -11.07 7.72 -4.94
CA PRO A 39 -11.88 7.92 -3.75
C PRO A 39 -11.04 7.48 -2.54
N GLY A 40 -10.37 8.46 -1.90
CA GLY A 40 -9.43 8.21 -0.80
C GLY A 40 -8.22 9.16 -0.77
N ASP A 41 -7.77 9.68 -1.91
CA ASP A 41 -6.76 10.73 -1.95
C ASP A 41 -7.45 12.08 -2.17
N PHE A 42 -7.45 12.91 -1.14
CA PHE A 42 -8.14 14.19 -1.18
C PHE A 42 -7.28 15.17 -1.97
N VAL A 43 -7.80 15.63 -3.11
CA VAL A 43 -7.19 16.70 -3.89
C VAL A 43 -8.06 17.93 -3.79
N ILE A 44 -7.64 18.88 -2.98
CA ILE A 44 -8.32 20.16 -2.83
C ILE A 44 -7.69 21.13 -3.83
N ARG A 45 -8.40 21.45 -4.90
CA ARG A 45 -8.04 22.51 -5.85
C ARG A 45 -8.86 23.77 -5.57
N ARG A 46 -8.20 24.88 -5.24
CA ARG A 46 -8.79 26.22 -5.12
C ARG A 46 -7.94 27.21 -5.93
N GLY A 47 -8.41 27.63 -7.10
CA GLY A 47 -7.67 28.57 -7.95
C GLY A 47 -6.27 28.05 -8.29
N ASN A 48 -5.22 28.81 -7.94
CA ASN A 48 -3.82 28.41 -8.09
C ASN A 48 -3.28 27.47 -6.99
N PHE A 49 -4.10 27.07 -6.02
CA PHE A 49 -3.69 26.20 -4.92
C PHE A 49 -4.18 24.77 -5.15
N THR A 50 -3.25 23.81 -5.10
CA THR A 50 -3.56 22.37 -5.14
C THR A 50 -2.93 21.68 -3.96
N LEU A 51 -3.75 21.12 -3.07
CA LEU A 51 -3.30 20.30 -1.94
C LEU A 51 -3.65 18.84 -2.21
N TYR A 52 -2.62 17.99 -2.30
CA TYR A 52 -2.74 16.54 -2.45
C TYR A 52 -2.58 15.89 -1.08
N PHE A 53 -3.57 15.12 -0.65
CA PHE A 53 -3.56 14.43 0.63
C PHE A 53 -3.81 12.92 0.43
N PRO A 54 -2.72 12.12 0.31
CA PRO A 54 -2.81 10.73 -0.10
C PRO A 54 -3.14 9.81 1.09
N LEU A 55 -4.36 9.90 1.61
CA LEU A 55 -4.79 9.15 2.80
C LEU A 55 -4.84 7.65 2.55
N ALA A 56 -5.36 7.23 1.40
CA ALA A 56 -5.47 5.81 1.07
C ALA A 56 -4.07 5.19 0.91
N THR A 57 -3.19 5.86 0.17
CA THR A 57 -1.81 5.40 -0.02
C THR A 57 -1.04 5.38 1.29
N GLY A 58 -1.18 6.43 2.12
CA GLY A 58 -0.52 6.52 3.42
C GLY A 58 -0.96 5.43 4.39
N LEU A 59 -2.26 5.11 4.43
CA LEU A 59 -2.79 4.02 5.27
C LEU A 59 -2.30 2.65 4.84
N ILE A 60 -2.31 2.36 3.53
CA ILE A 60 -1.80 1.10 2.99
C ILE A 60 -0.31 0.98 3.32
N LEU A 61 0.49 2.00 3.04
CA LEU A 61 1.92 1.99 3.32
C LEU A 61 2.21 1.79 4.82
N SER A 62 1.46 2.46 5.69
CA SER A 62 1.56 2.30 7.15
C SER A 62 1.23 0.89 7.60
N LEU A 63 0.15 0.29 7.07
CA LEU A 63 -0.25 -1.08 7.42
C LEU A 63 0.81 -2.09 7.01
N ILE A 64 1.36 -1.95 5.80
CA ILE A 64 2.46 -2.80 5.29
C ILE A 64 3.67 -2.69 6.21
N LEU A 65 4.10 -1.45 6.48
CA LEU A 65 5.29 -1.20 7.28
C LEU A 65 5.10 -1.72 8.72
N THR A 66 3.90 -1.58 9.28
CA THR A 66 3.54 -2.13 10.59
C THR A 66 3.63 -3.66 10.61
N VAL A 67 3.09 -4.34 9.60
CA VAL A 67 3.17 -5.81 9.49
C VAL A 67 4.61 -6.27 9.32
N LEU A 68 5.39 -5.60 8.46
CA LEU A 68 6.80 -5.92 8.25
C LEU A 68 7.62 -5.70 9.53
N LEU A 69 7.50 -4.55 10.18
CA LEU A 69 8.20 -4.26 11.43
C LEU A 69 7.79 -5.25 12.53
N ASN A 70 6.51 -5.59 12.65
CA ASN A 70 6.07 -6.57 13.65
C ASN A 70 6.62 -7.97 13.34
N LEU A 71 6.74 -8.36 12.06
CA LEU A 71 7.25 -9.66 11.67
C LEU A 71 8.79 -9.79 11.81
N PHE A 72 9.53 -8.71 11.55
CA PHE A 72 11.01 -8.72 11.53
C PHE A 72 11.65 -8.19 12.81
N LEU A 73 11.08 -7.14 13.42
CA LEU A 73 11.63 -6.51 14.63
C LEU A 73 11.10 -7.17 15.92
N ARG A 74 9.91 -7.76 15.88
CA ARG A 74 9.33 -8.51 17.00
C ARG A 74 9.69 -9.99 16.84
N ARG A 75 10.97 -10.31 17.10
CA ARG A 75 11.39 -11.68 17.43
C ARG A 75 10.92 -12.06 18.82
#